data_AF-A0A926E2U6-F1
#
_entry.id   AF-A0A926E2U6-F1
#
_cell.length_a   1.000
_cell.length_b   1.000
_cell.length_c   1.000
_cell.angle_alpha   90.00
_cell.angle_beta   90.00
_cell.angle_gamma   90.00
#
_symmetry.space_group_name_H-M   'P 1'
#
loop_
_entity.id
_entity.type
_entity.pdbx_description
1 polymer ?
#
loop_
_entity_poly.entity_id
_entity_poly.type
_entity_poly.pdbx_seq_one_letter_code
_entity_poly.pdbx_strand_id
1 'polypeptide(L)'
;MDTICSCTRVNNLHYRSPRNTIIYNLVREGDGEYGIECYIKGQTKTDYCLCRDISHDRATAEKIFKLLSRKKVYPVHVKDILEDLYTY
;
A
#
# COMPACT_ATOMS: atom_id res chain seq x y z
N MET A 1 -16.99 -3.58 22.98
CA MET A 1 -17.39 -3.45 21.57
C MET A 1 -16.14 -3.64 20.76
N ASP A 2 -15.84 -4.90 20.42
CA ASP A 2 -14.70 -5.25 19.59
C ASP A 2 -15.01 -4.81 18.16
N THR A 3 -14.63 -3.58 17.82
CA THR A 3 -14.64 -3.10 16.45
C THR A 3 -13.61 -3.95 15.69
N ILE A 4 -14.08 -5.01 15.05
CA ILE A 4 -13.31 -5.76 14.06
C ILE A 4 -12.96 -4.72 12.98
N CYS A 5 -11.73 -4.18 13.04
CA CYS A 5 -11.21 -3.30 12.01
C CYS A 5 -11.00 -4.14 10.75
N SER A 6 -12.05 -4.25 9.94
CA SER A 6 -12.07 -5.04 8.72
C SER A 6 -11.44 -4.24 7.59
N CYS A 7 -10.11 -4.25 7.50
CA CYS A 7 -9.37 -3.70 6.36
C CYS A 7 -9.84 -4.41 5.08
N THR A 8 -10.58 -3.71 4.22
CA THR A 8 -11.10 -4.25 2.97
C THR A 8 -10.17 -3.88 1.83
N ARG A 9 -9.67 -4.87 1.07
CA ARG A 9 -8.89 -4.61 -0.15
C ARG A 9 -9.81 -4.07 -1.24
N VAL A 10 -9.55 -2.84 -1.67
CA VAL A 10 -10.38 -2.15 -2.68
C VAL A 10 -9.76 -2.16 -4.07
N ASN A 11 -8.43 -2.27 -4.18
CA ASN A 11 -7.72 -2.45 -5.44
C ASN A 11 -6.47 -3.30 -5.23
N ASN A 12 -6.00 -3.93 -6.31
CA ASN A 12 -4.83 -4.78 -6.32
C ASN A 12 -4.05 -4.64 -7.63
N LEU A 13 -2.72 -4.48 -7.55
CA LEU A 13 -1.82 -4.43 -8.70
C LEU A 13 -0.60 -5.31 -8.45
N HIS A 14 -0.19 -6.07 -9.47
CA HIS A 14 0.97 -6.93 -9.41
C HIS A 14 2.03 -6.44 -10.38
N TYR A 15 3.24 -6.27 -9.88
CA TYR A 15 4.42 -6.07 -10.70
C TYR A 15 5.24 -7.36 -10.73
N ARG A 16 5.33 -8.00 -11.89
CA ARG A 16 6.14 -9.20 -12.08
C ARG A 16 7.51 -8.82 -12.63
N SER A 17 8.55 -9.12 -11.87
CA SER A 17 9.94 -9.11 -12.35
C SER A 17 10.44 -10.55 -12.54
N PRO A 18 11.56 -10.78 -13.24
CA PRO A 18 12.12 -12.11 -13.42
C PRO A 18 12.52 -12.81 -12.10
N ARG A 19 12.81 -12.03 -11.05
CA ARG A 19 13.27 -12.55 -9.76
C ARG A 19 12.14 -12.60 -8.72
N ASN A 20 11.28 -11.58 -8.70
CA ASN A 20 10.28 -11.34 -7.65
C ASN A 20 8.96 -10.80 -8.23
N THR A 21 7.84 -11.08 -7.55
CA THR A 21 6.55 -10.42 -7.84
C THR A 21 6.18 -9.51 -6.68
N ILE A 22 6.08 -8.21 -6.94
CA ILE A 22 5.64 -7.21 -5.94
C ILE A 22 4.12 -7.05 -6.08
N ILE A 23 3.41 -7.15 -4.97
CA ILE A 23 1.98 -6.99 -4.87
C ILE A 23 1.70 -5.70 -4.10
N TYR A 24 0.85 -4.86 -4.68
CA TYR A 24 0.33 -3.65 -4.06
C TYR A 24 -1.18 -3.83 -3.88
N ASN A 25 -1.69 -3.53 -2.69
CA ASN A 25 -3.12 -3.43 -2.42
C ASN A 25 -3.42 -2.03 -1.88
N LEU A 26 -4.46 -1.42 -2.43
CA LEU A 26 -5.13 -0.32 -1.75
C LEU A 26 -6.11 -0.94 -0.77
N VAL A 27 -5.98 -0.60 0.50
CA VAL A 27 -6.85 -1.06 1.58
C VAL A 27 -7.71 0.10 2.06
N ARG A 28 -8.93 -0.21 2.49
CA ARG A 28 -9.81 0.73 3.17
C ARG A 28 -10.04 0.23 4.58
N GLU A 29 -9.73 1.06 5.57
CA GLU A 29 -9.94 0.79 6.98
C GLU A 29 -11.39 1.09 7.37
N GLY A 30 -11.83 0.55 8.51
CA GLY A 30 -13.24 0.56 8.91
C GLY A 30 -13.82 1.93 9.22
N ASP A 31 -12.96 2.90 9.55
CA ASP A 31 -13.26 4.31 9.79
C ASP A 31 -13.34 5.15 8.49
N GLY A 32 -13.05 4.54 7.34
CA GLY A 32 -13.07 5.20 6.04
C GLY A 32 -11.72 5.71 5.56
N GLU A 33 -10.64 5.51 6.32
CA GLU A 33 -9.28 5.80 5.88
C GLU A 33 -8.80 4.82 4.80
N TYR A 34 -7.96 5.31 3.89
CA TYR A 34 -7.30 4.47 2.91
C TYR A 34 -5.83 4.26 3.31
N GLY A 35 -5.39 3.01 3.17
CA GLY A 35 -4.00 2.60 3.35
C GLY A 35 -3.47 1.84 2.14
N ILE A 36 -2.17 1.55 2.15
CA ILE A 36 -1.50 0.78 1.11
C ILE A 36 -0.74 -0.37 1.76
N GLU A 37 -1.04 -1.58 1.32
CA GLU A 37 -0.30 -2.79 1.66
C GLU A 37 0.59 -3.15 0.46
N CYS A 38 1.88 -3.36 0.69
CA CYS A 38 2.86 -3.71 -0.34
C CYS A 38 3.70 -4.89 0.14
N TYR A 39 3.81 -5.95 -0.67
CA TYR A 39 4.68 -7.08 -0.32
C TYR A 39 5.22 -7.86 -1.52
N ILE A 40 6.32 -8.59 -1.32
CA ILE A 40 6.86 -9.51 -2.33
C ILE A 40 6.26 -10.90 -2.14
N LYS A 41 5.59 -11.41 -3.18
CA LYS A 41 5.01 -12.75 -3.19
C LYS A 41 6.08 -13.81 -2.99
N GLY A 42 5.90 -14.66 -1.97
CA GLY A 42 6.80 -15.77 -1.67
C GLY A 42 7.94 -15.43 -0.70
N GLN A 43 7.98 -14.20 -0.16
CA GLN A 43 8.92 -13.80 0.90
C GLN A 43 8.16 -13.46 2.19
N THR A 44 8.80 -13.63 3.35
CA THR A 44 8.06 -13.87 4.62
C THR A 44 8.02 -12.69 5.61
N LYS A 45 8.99 -11.77 5.67
CA LYS A 45 8.97 -10.70 6.71
C LYS A 45 9.58 -9.35 6.35
N THR A 46 10.73 -9.30 5.67
CA THR A 46 11.40 -8.03 5.30
C THR A 46 10.76 -7.34 4.11
N ASP A 47 9.93 -8.07 3.38
CA ASP A 47 9.36 -7.67 2.11
C ASP A 47 7.87 -7.38 2.24
N TYR A 48 7.45 -6.87 3.39
CA TYR A 48 6.07 -6.47 3.69
C TYR A 48 6.08 -5.06 4.27
N CYS A 49 5.17 -4.22 3.78
CA CYS A 49 4.90 -2.90 4.29
C CYS A 49 3.39 -2.69 4.29
N LEU A 50 2.87 -2.19 5.42
CA LEU A 50 1.50 -1.71 5.52
C LEU A 50 1.55 -0.29 6.04
N CYS A 51 1.16 0.64 5.18
CA CYS A 51 0.99 2.05 5.54
C CYS A 51 -0.50 2.31 5.68
N ARG A 52 -0.92 2.65 6.89
CA ARG A 52 -2.30 3.06 7.20
C ARG A 52 -2.44 4.57 7.08
N ASP A 53 -3.69 5.03 7.07
CA ASP A 53 -4.05 6.44 7.29
C ASP A 53 -3.35 7.39 6.32
N ILE A 54 -3.22 6.93 5.07
CA ILE A 54 -2.58 7.69 3.99
C ILE A 54 -3.52 8.84 3.59
N SER A 55 -4.81 8.55 3.38
CA SER A 55 -5.75 9.59 2.96
C SER A 55 -7.20 9.16 3.24
N HIS A 56 -8.04 10.10 3.64
CA HIS A 56 -9.51 9.91 3.66
C HIS A 56 -10.13 10.02 2.26
N ASP A 57 -9.48 10.71 1.33
CA ASP A 57 -9.94 10.81 -0.06
C ASP A 57 -9.46 9.62 -0.89
N ARG A 58 -10.42 8.89 -1.47
CA ARG A 58 -10.18 7.74 -2.33
C ARG A 58 -9.34 8.10 -3.55
N ALA A 59 -9.64 9.22 -4.20
CA ALA A 59 -8.98 9.59 -5.45
C ALA A 59 -7.49 9.87 -5.22
N THR A 60 -7.15 10.53 -4.13
CA THR A 60 -5.78 10.78 -3.67
C THR A 60 -5.07 9.47 -3.33
N ALA A 61 -5.71 8.59 -2.55
CA ALA A 61 -5.14 7.29 -2.21
C ALA A 61 -4.88 6.43 -3.46
N GLU A 62 -5.80 6.44 -4.44
CA GLU A 62 -5.60 5.75 -5.72
C GLU A 62 -4.46 6.35 -6.56
N LYS A 63 -4.25 7.67 -6.53
CA LYS A 63 -3.11 8.31 -7.23
C LYS A 63 -1.79 7.86 -6.62
N ILE A 64 -1.66 7.86 -5.30
CA ILE A 64 -0.47 7.40 -4.58
C ILE A 64 -0.21 5.92 -4.87
N PHE A 65 -1.25 5.08 -4.76
CA PHE A 65 -1.19 3.66 -5.11
C PHE A 65 -0.69 3.40 -6.54
N LYS A 66 -1.23 4.15 -7.51
CA LYS A 66 -0.79 4.07 -8.93
C LYS A 66 0.63 4.59 -9.11
N LEU A 67 1.05 5.60 -8.36
CA LEU A 67 2.41 6.12 -8.40
C LEU A 67 3.43 5.07 -7.92
N LEU A 68 3.21 4.49 -6.73
CA LEU A 68 4.08 3.49 -6.13
C LEU A 68 4.22 2.26 -7.04
N SER A 69 3.10 1.73 -7.53
CA SER A 69 3.08 0.57 -8.43
C SER A 69 3.76 0.85 -9.77
N ARG A 70 3.55 2.02 -10.38
CA ARG A 70 4.22 2.42 -11.63
C ARG A 70 5.73 2.58 -11.46
N LYS A 71 6.17 3.12 -10.34
CA LYS A 71 7.59 3.31 -10.00
C LYS A 71 8.26 2.03 -9.50
N LYS A 72 7.51 0.94 -9.32
CA LYS A 72 8.00 -0.38 -8.88
C LYS A 72 8.70 -0.31 -7.52
N VAL A 73 8.13 0.49 -6.62
CA VAL A 73 8.67 0.74 -5.29
C VAL A 73 8.69 -0.54 -4.47
N TYR A 74 9.86 -0.90 -3.94
CA TYR A 74 9.97 -2.05 -3.04
C TYR A 74 9.31 -1.74 -1.70
N PRO A 75 8.72 -2.75 -1.01
CA PRO A 75 8.01 -2.56 0.26
C PRO A 75 8.80 -1.73 1.28
N VAL A 76 10.11 -1.98 1.39
CA VAL A 76 11.02 -1.28 2.31
C VAL A 76 11.11 0.23 2.09
N HIS A 77 10.81 0.71 0.88
CA HIS A 77 10.89 2.14 0.51
C HIS A 77 9.53 2.83 0.45
N VAL A 78 8.43 2.10 0.65
CA VAL A 78 7.09 2.68 0.55
C VAL A 78 6.89 3.77 1.61
N LYS A 79 7.34 3.53 2.84
CA LYS A 79 7.21 4.50 3.93
C LYS A 79 7.99 5.78 3.64
N ASP A 80 9.25 5.67 3.24
CA ASP A 80 10.12 6.82 2.94
C ASP A 80 9.50 7.71 1.85
N ILE A 81 8.97 7.10 0.77
CA ILE A 81 8.34 7.85 -0.32
C ILE A 81 7.05 8.53 0.12
N LEU A 82 6.27 7.90 1.00
CA LEU A 82 5.06 8.53 1.54
C LEU A 82 5.44 9.73 2.41
N GLU A 83 6.41 9.58 3.31
CA GLU A 83 6.89 10.69 4.14
C GLU A 83 7.39 11.87 3.30
N ASP A 84 8.08 11.61 2.19
CA ASP A 84 8.50 12.63 1.22
C ASP A 84 7.31 13.32 0.53
N LEU A 85 6.23 12.59 0.23
CA LEU A 85 5.04 13.13 -0.44
C LEU A 85 4.20 14.05 0.47
N TYR A 86 4.18 13.81 1.78
CA TYR A 86 3.41 14.61 2.75
C TYR A 86 4.16 15.82 3.29
N THR A 87 5.48 15.85 3.13
CA THR A 87 6.34 16.93 3.66
C THR A 87 6.40 18.15 2.72
N TYR A 88 5.73 18.10 1.56
CA TYR A 88 5.66 19.16 0.54
C TYR A 88 4.22 19.59 0.27
#